data_AF-A0A2E4E5M2-F1
#
_entry.id   AF-A0A2E4E5M2-F1
#
_cell.length_a   1.000
_cell.length_b   1.000
_cell.length_c   1.000
_cell.angle_alpha   90.00
_cell.angle_beta   90.00
_cell.angle_gamma   90.00
#
_symmetry.space_group_name_H-M   'P 1'
#
loop_
_entity.id
_entity.type
_entity.pdbx_description
1 polymer ?
#
loop_
_entity_poly.entity_id
_entity_poly.type
_entity_poly.pdbx_seq_one_letter_code
_entity_poly.pdbx_strand_id
1 'polypeptide(L)'
;MGNIDLLRVVLGAAAFFLVGMVWYGVLFGTIWKRAIGREPDAKFSGDRPLWLVFGLTFAFALLISLTLAHQFAMSSPSVRAMMMISVGYGLMLMTPAIGIRYLYLNAPWQVFAIDAGFLVTAMAAMGAVFVFMA
;
A
#
# COMPACT_ATOMS: atom_id res chain seq x y z
N MET A 1 -5.39 -24.83 -13.11
CA MET A 1 -5.66 -23.82 -12.06
C MET A 1 -4.31 -23.24 -11.68
N GLY A 2 -4.12 -21.92 -11.75
CA GLY A 2 -2.82 -21.30 -11.47
C GLY A 2 -2.37 -21.55 -10.03
N ASN A 3 -1.08 -21.86 -9.84
CA ASN A 3 -0.49 -22.07 -8.54
C ASN A 3 -0.14 -20.71 -7.90
N ILE A 4 -0.45 -20.53 -6.61
CA ILE A 4 -0.10 -19.32 -5.87
C ILE A 4 1.24 -19.56 -5.16
N ASP A 5 2.26 -18.85 -5.60
CA ASP A 5 3.58 -18.87 -4.99
C ASP A 5 3.62 -17.95 -3.75
N LEU A 6 3.69 -18.55 -2.56
CA LEU A 6 3.72 -17.83 -1.29
C LEU A 6 4.97 -16.94 -1.14
N LEU A 7 6.10 -17.29 -1.77
CA LEU A 7 7.29 -16.45 -1.73
C LEU A 7 7.03 -15.12 -2.47
N ARG A 8 6.38 -15.17 -3.63
CA ARG A 8 5.98 -13.96 -4.38
C ARG A 8 5.04 -13.10 -3.56
N VAL A 9 4.09 -13.72 -2.84
CA VAL A 9 3.15 -13.01 -1.96
C VAL A 9 3.87 -12.29 -0.83
N VAL A 10 4.80 -12.98 -0.15
CA VAL A 10 5.56 -12.38 0.97
C VAL A 10 6.47 -11.26 0.48
N LEU A 11 7.18 -11.45 -0.63
CA LEU A 11 8.07 -10.41 -1.18
C LEU A 11 7.29 -9.21 -1.73
N GLY A 12 6.13 -9.44 -2.36
CA GLY A 12 5.25 -8.36 -2.81
C GLY A 12 4.71 -7.53 -1.63
N ALA A 13 4.26 -8.19 -0.57
CA ALA A 13 3.85 -7.53 0.67
C ALA A 13 5.01 -6.75 1.34
N ALA A 14 6.21 -7.32 1.34
CA ALA A 14 7.40 -6.66 1.88
C ALA A 14 7.73 -5.37 1.10
N ALA A 15 7.66 -5.39 -0.24
CA ALA A 15 7.87 -4.19 -1.05
C ALA A 15 6.84 -3.09 -0.73
N PHE A 16 5.55 -3.44 -0.64
CA PHE A 16 4.50 -2.49 -0.25
C PHE A 16 4.75 -1.90 1.14
N PHE A 17 5.09 -2.75 2.11
CA PHE A 17 5.35 -2.35 3.49
C PHE A 17 6.56 -1.42 3.61
N LEU A 18 7.67 -1.75 2.93
CA LEU A 18 8.87 -0.92 2.91
C LEU A 18 8.63 0.45 2.26
N VAL A 19 7.84 0.51 1.18
CA VAL A 19 7.39 1.79 0.63
C VAL A 19 6.66 2.59 1.70
N GLY A 20 5.80 1.97 2.50
CA GLY A 20 5.11 2.64 3.61
C GLY A 20 6.07 3.21 4.66
N MET A 21 7.09 2.44 5.06
CA MET A 21 8.11 2.90 6.01
C MET A 21 8.86 4.13 5.47
N VAL A 22 9.27 4.10 4.21
CA VAL A 22 9.97 5.22 3.56
C VAL A 22 9.03 6.41 3.38
N TRP A 23 7.79 6.18 2.97
CA TRP A 23 6.81 7.21 2.66
C TRP A 23 6.42 8.00 3.90
N TYR A 24 5.96 7.33 4.95
CA TYR A 24 5.48 7.97 6.18
C TYR A 24 6.58 8.21 7.22
N GLY A 25 7.76 7.60 7.06
CA GLY A 25 8.91 7.85 7.92
C GLY A 25 9.79 8.98 7.39
N VAL A 26 10.25 8.86 6.14
CA VAL A 26 11.33 9.70 5.59
C VAL A 26 10.78 10.81 4.69
N LEU A 27 9.93 10.47 3.72
CA LEU A 27 9.53 11.42 2.67
C LEU A 27 8.47 12.41 3.13
N PHE A 28 7.38 11.91 3.72
CA PHE A 28 6.19 12.71 4.05
C PHE A 28 5.86 12.73 5.54
N GLY A 29 6.68 12.11 6.40
CA GLY A 29 6.34 11.90 7.81
C GLY A 29 5.94 13.17 8.57
N THR A 30 6.72 14.25 8.45
CA THR A 30 6.41 15.52 9.12
C THR A 30 5.16 16.19 8.58
N ILE A 31 4.97 16.20 7.26
CA ILE A 31 3.82 16.83 6.61
C ILE A 31 2.55 16.04 6.91
N TRP A 32 2.62 14.71 6.83
CA TRP A 32 1.53 13.81 7.18
C TRP A 32 1.10 14.00 8.64
N LYS A 33 2.05 14.01 9.60
CA LYS A 33 1.74 14.24 11.02
C LYS A 33 1.03 15.57 11.24
N ARG A 34 1.53 16.66 10.64
CA ARG A 34 0.87 17.98 10.72
C ARG A 34 -0.53 17.95 10.10
N ALA A 35 -0.70 17.29 8.95
CA ALA A 35 -1.98 17.19 8.26
C ALA A 35 -3.03 16.42 9.08
N ILE A 36 -2.63 15.45 9.91
CA ILE A 36 -3.52 14.74 10.83
C ILE A 36 -3.59 15.40 12.23
N GLY A 37 -3.11 16.64 12.38
CA GLY A 37 -3.21 17.41 13.63
C GLY A 37 -2.24 16.96 14.74
N ARG A 38 -1.14 16.29 14.40
CA ARG A 38 -0.11 15.86 15.36
C ARG A 38 1.13 16.76 15.32
N GLU A 39 1.81 16.83 16.46
CA GLU A 39 3.09 17.51 16.57
C GLU A 39 4.19 16.84 15.72
N PRO A 40 5.19 17.60 15.24
CA PRO A 40 6.25 17.07 14.37
C PRO A 40 7.10 15.96 14.99
N ASP A 41 7.21 15.89 16.30
CA ASP A 41 7.96 14.90 17.08
C ASP A 41 7.06 13.79 17.66
N ALA A 42 5.74 13.89 17.46
CA ALA A 42 4.80 12.86 17.91
C ALA A 42 5.18 11.48 17.35
N LYS A 43 4.99 10.46 18.19
CA LYS A 43 5.22 9.05 17.85
C LYS A 43 4.41 8.65 16.62
N PHE A 44 5.04 7.90 15.72
CA PHE A 44 4.39 7.38 14.51
C PHE A 44 3.08 6.64 14.82
N SER A 45 3.12 5.72 15.79
CA SER A 45 1.98 4.88 16.17
C SER A 45 1.00 5.55 17.14
N GLY A 46 1.22 6.80 17.55
CA GLY A 46 0.50 7.41 18.68
C GLY A 46 0.67 6.56 19.94
N ASP A 47 -0.44 6.23 20.59
CA ASP A 47 -0.45 5.43 21.83
C ASP A 47 -0.36 3.91 21.58
N ARG A 48 -0.48 3.45 20.34
CA ARG A 48 -0.40 2.02 20.02
C ARG A 48 1.05 1.55 20.03
N PRO A 49 1.33 0.31 20.45
CA PRO A 49 2.67 -0.26 20.33
C PRO A 49 3.05 -0.45 18.87
N LEU A 50 4.32 -0.16 18.52
CA LEU A 50 4.81 -0.20 17.13
C LEU A 50 4.66 -1.58 16.48
N TRP A 51 4.91 -2.66 17.23
CA TRP A 51 4.80 -4.03 16.73
C TRP A 51 3.37 -4.35 16.25
N LEU A 52 2.34 -3.78 16.89
CA LEU A 52 0.95 -3.99 16.50
C LEU A 52 0.64 -3.24 15.21
N VAL A 53 1.07 -1.98 15.10
CA VAL A 53 0.85 -1.18 13.89
C VAL A 53 1.55 -1.82 12.70
N PHE A 54 2.84 -2.12 12.81
CA PHE A 54 3.60 -2.72 11.72
C PHE A 54 3.18 -4.16 11.42
N GLY A 55 2.87 -4.97 12.44
CA GLY A 55 2.37 -6.32 12.25
C GLY A 55 1.05 -6.34 11.48
N LEU A 56 0.09 -5.49 11.84
CA LEU A 56 -1.19 -5.39 11.13
C LEU A 56 -1.03 -4.77 9.74
N THR A 57 -0.19 -3.75 9.57
CA THR A 57 0.08 -3.18 8.24
C THR A 57 0.69 -4.24 7.30
N PHE A 58 1.64 -5.04 7.78
CA PHE A 58 2.23 -6.12 6.98
C PHE A 58 1.21 -7.23 6.69
N ALA A 59 0.37 -7.59 7.67
CA ALA A 59 -0.72 -8.56 7.46
C ALA A 59 -1.72 -8.09 6.39
N PHE A 60 -2.10 -6.80 6.38
CA PHE A 60 -2.94 -6.26 5.31
C PHE A 60 -2.22 -6.21 3.96
N ALA A 61 -0.92 -5.90 3.94
CA ALA A 61 -0.12 -5.97 2.71
C ALA A 61 -0.06 -7.40 2.14
N LEU A 62 -0.01 -8.43 3.00
CA LEU A 62 -0.12 -9.84 2.57
C LEU A 62 -1.46 -10.14 1.90
N LEU A 63 -2.58 -9.65 2.44
CA LEU A 63 -3.91 -9.85 1.82
C LEU A 63 -4.02 -9.17 0.45
N ILE A 64 -3.49 -7.95 0.32
CA ILE A 64 -3.42 -7.24 -0.96
C ILE A 64 -2.55 -8.02 -1.95
N SER A 65 -1.36 -8.45 -1.53
CA SER A 65 -0.44 -9.21 -2.37
C SER A 65 -1.00 -10.58 -2.78
N LEU A 66 -1.76 -11.23 -1.89
CA LEU A 66 -2.47 -12.47 -2.19
C LEU A 66 -3.56 -12.25 -3.25
N THR A 67 -4.25 -11.12 -3.21
CA THR A 67 -5.27 -10.76 -4.20
C THR A 67 -4.64 -10.59 -5.59
N LEU A 68 -3.49 -9.91 -5.69
CA LEU A 68 -2.75 -9.82 -6.96
C LEU A 68 -2.24 -11.19 -7.42
N ALA A 69 -1.66 -11.99 -6.52
CA ALA A 69 -1.18 -13.34 -6.87
C ALA A 69 -2.31 -14.22 -7.41
N HIS A 70 -3.47 -14.20 -6.75
CA HIS A 70 -4.68 -14.89 -7.22
C HIS A 70 -5.12 -14.38 -8.59
N GLN A 71 -5.21 -13.06 -8.78
CA GLN A 71 -5.60 -12.46 -10.06
C GLN A 71 -4.66 -12.88 -11.19
N PHE A 72 -3.35 -12.83 -10.96
CA PHE A 72 -2.35 -13.22 -11.96
C PHE A 72 -2.39 -14.72 -12.26
N ALA A 73 -2.59 -15.57 -11.23
CA ALA A 73 -2.75 -17.01 -11.39
C ALA A 73 -4.00 -17.40 -12.20
N MET A 74 -5.07 -16.61 -12.13
CA MET A 74 -6.33 -16.90 -12.83
C MET A 74 -6.41 -16.30 -14.23
N SER A 75 -5.75 -15.17 -14.48
CA SER A 75 -5.83 -14.46 -15.76
C SER A 75 -4.60 -14.61 -16.65
N SER A 76 -3.49 -15.14 -16.13
CA SER A 76 -2.19 -15.27 -16.83
C SER A 76 -1.84 -14.03 -17.67
N PRO A 77 -1.87 -12.82 -17.10
CA PRO A 77 -1.71 -11.59 -17.85
C PRO A 77 -0.27 -11.43 -18.34
N SER A 78 -0.08 -10.69 -19.43
CA SER A 78 1.28 -10.27 -19.84
C SER A 78 1.97 -9.43 -18.75
N VAL A 79 3.30 -9.38 -18.76
CA VAL A 79 4.10 -8.55 -17.83
C VAL A 79 3.64 -7.08 -17.81
N ARG A 80 3.33 -6.51 -18.98
CA ARG A 80 2.77 -5.15 -19.09
C ARG A 80 1.43 -5.03 -18.35
N ALA A 81 0.56 -6.02 -18.55
CA ALA A 81 -0.75 -6.06 -17.90
C ALA A 81 -0.65 -6.28 -16.39
N MET A 82 0.33 -7.04 -15.88
CA MET A 82 0.58 -7.16 -14.43
C MET A 82 0.81 -5.78 -13.79
N MET A 83 1.71 -4.97 -14.37
CA MET A 83 1.95 -3.60 -13.88
C MET A 83 0.71 -2.71 -14.01
N MET A 84 0.02 -2.77 -15.14
CA MET A 84 -1.21 -1.98 -15.34
C MET A 84 -2.30 -2.34 -14.32
N ILE A 85 -2.46 -3.64 -14.00
CA ILE A 85 -3.40 -4.11 -12.99
C ILE A 85 -2.98 -3.62 -11.60
N SER A 86 -1.71 -3.79 -11.22
CA SER A 86 -1.22 -3.37 -9.90
C SER A 86 -1.38 -1.86 -9.69
N VAL A 87 -0.91 -1.04 -10.64
CA VAL A 87 -1.06 0.42 -10.58
C VAL A 87 -2.54 0.80 -10.64
N GLY A 88 -3.33 0.13 -11.48
CA GLY A 88 -4.77 0.33 -11.59
C GLY A 88 -5.51 0.05 -10.28
N TYR A 89 -5.13 -0.99 -9.53
CA TYR A 89 -5.72 -1.27 -8.22
C TYR A 89 -5.40 -0.15 -7.21
N GLY A 90 -4.16 0.32 -7.18
CA GLY A 90 -3.80 1.48 -6.34
C GLY A 90 -4.59 2.72 -6.71
N LEU A 91 -4.56 3.10 -7.99
CA LEU A 91 -5.07 4.37 -8.48
C LEU A 91 -6.60 4.42 -8.63
N MET A 92 -7.22 3.32 -9.07
CA MET A 92 -8.63 3.30 -9.48
C MET A 92 -9.53 2.52 -8.52
N LEU A 93 -8.97 1.77 -7.56
CA LEU A 93 -9.75 1.11 -6.51
C LEU A 93 -9.42 1.68 -5.13
N MET A 94 -8.15 1.62 -4.72
CA MET A 94 -7.76 1.99 -3.36
C MET A 94 -7.85 3.50 -3.13
N THR A 95 -7.35 4.32 -4.07
CA THR A 95 -7.44 5.79 -3.97
C THR A 95 -8.88 6.29 -3.88
N PRO A 96 -9.84 5.90 -4.76
CA PRO A 96 -11.23 6.29 -4.59
C PRO A 96 -11.86 5.78 -3.29
N ALA A 97 -11.54 4.55 -2.87
CA ALA A 97 -12.06 3.97 -1.63
C ALA A 97 -11.66 4.80 -0.39
N ILE A 98 -10.39 5.21 -0.28
CA ILE A 98 -9.96 6.10 0.80
C ILE A 98 -10.50 7.52 0.62
N GLY A 99 -10.67 8.00 -0.63
CA GLY A 99 -11.26 9.30 -0.92
C GLY A 99 -12.69 9.42 -0.38
N ILE A 100 -13.53 8.42 -0.65
CA ILE A 100 -14.90 8.35 -0.09
C ILE A 100 -14.85 8.35 1.44
N ARG A 101 -13.96 7.55 2.04
CA ARG A 101 -13.79 7.51 3.50
C ARG A 101 -13.39 8.88 4.06
N TYR A 102 -12.51 9.60 3.39
CA TYR A 102 -12.01 10.91 3.83
C TYR A 102 -13.03 12.03 3.64
N LEU A 103 -13.89 11.95 2.62
CA LEU A 103 -15.06 12.81 2.50
C LEU A 103 -15.99 12.64 3.71
N TYR A 104 -16.29 11.41 4.12
CA TYR A 104 -17.15 11.17 5.29
C TYR A 104 -16.51 11.56 6.62
N LEU A 105 -15.18 11.49 6.71
CA LEU A 105 -14.44 11.89 7.91
C LEU A 105 -14.11 13.38 7.95
N ASN A 106 -14.45 14.15 6.91
CA ASN A 106 -14.00 15.54 6.72
C ASN A 106 -12.48 15.68 6.90
N ALA A 107 -11.72 14.71 6.38
CA ALA A 107 -10.27 14.72 6.51
C ALA A 107 -9.65 15.81 5.62
N PRO A 108 -8.55 16.45 6.04
CA PRO A 108 -7.86 17.43 5.20
C PRO A 108 -7.38 16.82 3.88
N TRP A 109 -7.52 17.56 2.78
CA TRP A 109 -7.17 17.07 1.44
C TRP A 109 -5.71 16.64 1.32
N GLN A 110 -4.81 17.21 2.14
CA GLN A 110 -3.40 16.83 2.18
C GLN A 110 -3.23 15.38 2.63
N VAL A 111 -4.04 14.90 3.58
CA VAL A 111 -4.01 13.50 4.03
C VAL A 111 -4.42 12.60 2.88
N PHE A 112 -5.46 12.97 2.13
CA PHE A 112 -5.85 12.26 0.92
C PHE A 112 -4.71 12.18 -0.10
N ALA A 113 -4.08 13.30 -0.44
CA ALA A 113 -3.02 13.32 -1.45
C ALA A 113 -1.81 12.47 -1.06
N ILE A 114 -1.39 12.53 0.21
CA ILE A 114 -0.27 11.74 0.73
C ILE A 114 -0.59 10.24 0.68
N ASP A 115 -1.78 9.85 1.13
CA ASP A 115 -2.18 8.45 1.22
C ASP A 115 -2.50 7.85 -0.15
N ALA A 116 -3.09 8.64 -1.06
CA ALA A 116 -3.29 8.24 -2.44
C ALA A 116 -1.96 7.99 -3.15
N GLY A 117 -0.99 8.92 -3.00
CA GLY A 117 0.36 8.76 -3.55
C GLY A 117 1.08 7.52 -3.01
N PHE A 118 0.95 7.27 -1.70
CA PHE A 118 1.45 6.06 -1.07
C PHE A 118 0.87 4.81 -1.71
N LEU A 119 -0.46 4.70 -1.78
CA LEU A 119 -1.14 3.50 -2.27
C LEU A 119 -0.76 3.17 -3.71
N VAL A 120 -0.71 4.17 -4.59
CA VAL A 120 -0.29 3.98 -5.99
C VAL A 120 1.17 3.52 -6.06
N THR A 121 2.06 4.15 -5.32
CA THR A 121 3.50 3.83 -5.32
C THR A 121 3.77 2.45 -4.73
N ALA A 122 3.12 2.11 -3.62
CA ALA A 122 3.28 0.84 -2.93
C ALA A 122 2.70 -0.32 -3.77
N MET A 123 1.58 -0.09 -4.45
CA MET A 123 1.02 -1.06 -5.40
C MET A 123 1.92 -1.24 -6.63
N ALA A 124 2.52 -0.16 -7.14
CA ALA A 124 3.50 -0.26 -8.22
C ALA A 124 4.72 -1.09 -7.80
N ALA A 125 5.26 -0.86 -6.60
CA ALA A 125 6.39 -1.62 -6.05
C ALA A 125 6.04 -3.10 -5.87
N MET A 126 4.85 -3.40 -5.32
CA MET A 126 4.35 -4.77 -5.20
C MET A 126 4.23 -5.44 -6.58
N GLY A 127 3.61 -4.78 -7.56
CA GLY A 127 3.50 -5.28 -8.93
C GLY A 127 4.85 -5.53 -9.58
N ALA A 128 5.83 -4.66 -9.34
CA ALA A 128 7.19 -4.81 -9.85
C ALA A 128 7.83 -6.11 -9.32
N VAL A 129 7.65 -6.46 -8.05
CA VAL A 129 8.12 -7.74 -7.50
C VAL A 129 7.52 -8.92 -8.27
N PHE A 130 6.21 -8.92 -8.52
CA PHE A 130 5.58 -9.98 -9.29
C PHE A 130 6.12 -10.07 -10.72
N VAL A 131 6.41 -8.93 -11.36
CA VAL A 131 7.03 -8.87 -12.69
C VAL A 131 8.46 -9.40 -12.69
N PHE A 132 9.28 -9.03 -11.70
CA PHE A 132 10.65 -9.51 -11.60
C PHE A 132 10.74 -11.03 -11.36
N MET A 133 9.68 -11.62 -10.83
CA MET A 133 9.56 -13.05 -10.58
C MET A 133 8.69 -13.79 -11.61
N ALA A 134 8.18 -13.10 -12.64
CA ALA A 134 7.20 -13.62 -13.60
C ALA A 134 7.75 -14.73 -14.48
#